data_AF-X1DKX8-F1
#
_entry.id   AF-X1DKX8-F1
#
_cell.length_a   1.000
_cell.length_b   1.000
_cell.length_c   1.000
_cell.angle_alpha   90.00
_cell.angle_beta   90.00
_cell.angle_gamma   90.00
#
_symmetry.space_group_name_H-M   'P 1'
#
loop_
_entity.id
_entity.type
_entity.pdbx_description
1 polymer ?
#
loop_
_entity_poly.entity_id
_entity_poly.type
_entity_poly.pdbx_seq_one_letter_code
_entity_poly.pdbx_strand_id
1 'polypeptide(L)'
;MAKTIEEINEKIKTGDVVVLNAEEIIDYIKDNGIKKAAEKVDVVTTATFGPMCSSGAYINIGQATPKIKLGGGSTYINEVPAYTGFAAADVYIGATALPDDDPRNKVFPGEFV
;
A
#
# COMPACT_ATOMS: atom_id res chain seq x y z
N MET A 1 23.03 -4.75 11.97
CA MET A 1 22.65 -3.71 10.99
C MET A 1 21.21 -3.95 10.60
N ALA A 2 20.43 -2.89 10.36
CA ALA A 2 19.09 -3.05 9.80
C ALA A 2 19.23 -3.43 8.31
N LYS A 3 18.35 -4.33 7.84
CA LYS A 3 18.27 -4.70 6.42
C LYS A 3 17.83 -3.48 5.61
N THR A 4 18.33 -3.32 4.40
CA THR A 4 17.87 -2.26 3.50
C THR A 4 16.64 -2.70 2.71
N ILE A 5 15.88 -1.73 2.19
CA ILE A 5 14.74 -2.01 1.33
C ILE A 5 15.21 -2.64 0.01
N GLU A 6 16.36 -2.23 -0.50
CA GLU A 6 16.98 -2.82 -1.70
C GLU A 6 17.30 -4.30 -1.50
N GLU A 7 17.89 -4.67 -0.36
CA GLU A 7 18.17 -6.06 0.00
C GLU A 7 16.90 -6.91 0.11
N ILE A 8 15.85 -6.37 0.76
CA ILE A 8 14.57 -7.06 0.90
C ILE A 8 13.89 -7.24 -0.46
N ASN A 9 13.90 -6.21 -1.31
CA ASN A 9 13.32 -6.28 -2.65
C ASN A 9 14.04 -7.30 -3.55
N GLU A 10 15.35 -7.45 -3.41
CA GLU A 10 16.08 -8.46 -4.16
C GLU A 10 15.69 -9.87 -3.72
N LYS A 11 15.59 -10.11 -2.40
CA LYS A 11 15.09 -11.39 -1.87
C LYS A 11 13.66 -11.70 -2.31
N ILE A 12 12.81 -10.69 -2.44
CA ILE A 12 11.43 -10.86 -2.96
C ILE A 12 11.50 -11.32 -4.43
N LYS A 13 12.36 -10.72 -5.24
CA LYS A 13 12.53 -11.10 -6.66
C LYS A 13 13.12 -12.49 -6.85
N THR A 14 14.07 -12.88 -5.99
CA THR A 14 14.72 -14.21 -6.07
C THR A 14 13.89 -15.31 -5.40
N GLY A 15 12.90 -14.95 -4.58
CA GLY A 15 12.09 -15.90 -3.81
C GLY A 15 12.73 -16.35 -2.50
N ASP A 16 13.85 -15.75 -2.09
CA ASP A 16 14.56 -16.06 -0.84
C ASP A 16 14.04 -15.29 0.39
N VAL A 17 13.01 -14.46 0.19
CA VAL A 17 12.42 -13.64 1.24
C VAL A 17 11.77 -14.51 2.32
N VAL A 18 12.12 -14.26 3.58
CA VAL A 18 11.45 -14.87 4.73
C VAL A 18 10.31 -13.97 5.17
N VAL A 19 9.09 -14.40 4.91
CA VAL A 19 7.86 -13.68 5.28
C VAL A 19 7.18 -14.44 6.41
N LEU A 20 6.86 -13.74 7.50
CA LEU A 20 5.97 -14.24 8.54
C LEU A 20 4.75 -13.33 8.65
N ASN A 21 3.62 -13.85 9.13
CA ASN A 21 2.49 -13.04 9.54
C ASN A 21 2.64 -12.55 11.00
N ALA A 22 1.71 -11.71 11.43
CA ALA A 22 1.71 -11.11 12.78
C ALA A 22 1.61 -12.13 13.92
N GLU A 23 1.01 -13.30 13.69
CA GLU A 23 0.91 -14.37 14.70
C GLU A 23 2.18 -15.21 14.71
N GLU A 24 2.67 -15.62 13.54
CA GLU A 24 3.88 -16.44 13.37
C GLU A 24 5.12 -15.77 13.94
N ILE A 25 5.26 -14.44 13.79
CA ILE A 25 6.42 -13.71 14.31
C ILE A 25 6.46 -13.73 15.84
N ILE A 26 5.31 -13.74 16.51
CA ILE A 26 5.24 -13.76 17.98
C ILE A 26 5.82 -15.08 18.49
N ASP A 27 5.41 -16.21 17.90
CA ASP A 27 5.90 -17.52 18.29
C ASP A 27 7.37 -17.72 17.90
N TYR A 28 7.77 -17.25 16.71
CA TYR A 28 9.18 -17.29 16.29
C TYR A 28 10.10 -16.53 17.27
N ILE A 29 9.67 -15.36 17.76
CA ILE A 29 10.42 -14.57 18.75
C ILE A 29 10.49 -15.29 20.10
N LYS A 30 9.43 -15.96 20.54
CA LYS A 30 9.45 -16.73 21.79
C LYS A 30 10.51 -17.83 21.74
N ASP A 31 10.60 -18.54 20.62
CA ASP A 31 11.49 -19.70 20.48
C ASP A 31 12.94 -19.31 20.17
N ASN A 32 13.15 -18.23 19.40
CA ASN A 32 14.47 -17.88 18.84
C ASN A 32 15.06 -16.58 19.39
N GLY A 33 14.26 -15.76 20.04
CA GLY A 33 14.63 -14.43 20.52
C GLY A 33 14.59 -13.35 19.44
N ILE A 34 14.40 -12.10 19.89
CA ILE A 34 14.17 -10.95 19.01
C ILE A 34 15.32 -10.64 18.03
N LYS A 35 16.57 -10.85 18.46
CA LYS A 35 17.75 -10.59 17.61
C LYS A 35 17.79 -11.53 16.40
N LYS A 36 17.61 -12.84 16.64
CA LYS A 36 17.58 -13.84 15.56
C LYS A 36 16.36 -13.64 14.66
N ALA A 37 15.22 -13.28 15.23
CA ALA A 37 14.02 -12.95 14.45
C ALA A 37 14.27 -11.79 13.49
N ALA A 38 14.86 -10.69 13.97
CA ALA A 38 15.18 -9.53 13.13
C ALA A 38 16.23 -9.85 12.04
N GLU A 39 17.19 -10.73 12.32
CA GLU A 39 18.17 -11.19 11.33
C GLU A 39 17.54 -12.12 10.27
N LYS A 40 16.64 -13.02 10.67
CA LYS A 40 16.08 -14.04 9.80
C LYS A 40 14.87 -13.56 8.98
N VAL A 41 13.93 -12.85 9.61
CA VAL A 41 12.65 -12.45 9.00
C VAL A 41 12.81 -11.16 8.24
N ASP A 42 12.40 -11.15 6.98
CA ASP A 42 12.56 -10.01 6.06
C ASP A 42 11.30 -9.14 6.01
N VAL A 43 10.11 -9.75 6.05
CA VAL A 43 8.83 -9.05 6.03
C VAL A 43 7.91 -9.65 7.08
N VAL A 44 7.26 -8.79 7.87
CA VAL A 44 6.13 -9.19 8.71
C VAL A 44 4.86 -8.65 8.08
N THR A 45 3.97 -9.54 7.67
CA THR A 45 2.66 -9.17 7.13
C THR A 45 1.65 -9.06 8.27
N THR A 46 0.87 -7.99 8.26
CA THR A 46 -0.24 -7.82 9.18
C THR A 46 -1.49 -7.54 8.37
N ALA A 47 -2.61 -8.08 8.80
CA ALA A 47 -3.90 -7.80 8.20
C ALA A 47 -4.96 -7.85 9.30
N THR A 48 -5.96 -6.99 9.19
CA THR A 48 -7.17 -7.06 9.99
C THR A 48 -8.33 -7.31 9.03
N PHE A 49 -9.18 -8.30 9.33
CA PHE A 49 -10.39 -8.54 8.57
C PHE A 49 -11.59 -8.11 9.39
N GLY A 50 -12.22 -7.01 8.97
CA GLY A 50 -13.49 -6.53 9.47
C GLY A 50 -14.25 -5.86 8.32
N PRO A 51 -15.58 -5.70 8.41
CA PRO A 51 -16.32 -4.89 7.46
C PRO A 51 -15.79 -3.44 7.53
N MET A 52 -14.90 -3.10 6.61
CA MET A 52 -14.25 -1.78 6.56
C MET A 52 -15.00 -0.89 5.59
N CYS A 53 -15.74 0.08 6.11
CA CYS A 53 -16.42 1.12 5.35
C CYS A 53 -15.52 2.34 5.06
N SER A 54 -14.20 2.22 5.21
CA SER A 54 -13.24 3.34 5.06
C SER A 54 -11.87 2.85 4.57
N SER A 55 -11.88 2.03 3.52
CA SER A 55 -10.65 1.50 2.90
C SER A 55 -10.11 2.43 1.82
N GLY A 56 -8.79 2.54 1.74
CA GLY A 56 -8.07 3.33 0.75
C GLY A 56 -6.57 3.14 0.88
N ALA A 57 -5.80 3.79 0.01
CA ALA A 57 -4.35 3.71 0.00
C ALA A 57 -3.72 5.12 -0.04
N TYR A 58 -2.70 5.31 0.79
CA TYR A 58 -1.81 6.48 0.71
C TYR A 58 -0.61 6.12 -0.13
N ILE A 59 -0.34 6.91 -1.17
CA ILE A 59 0.69 6.62 -2.16
C ILE A 59 1.61 7.82 -2.27
N ASN A 60 2.92 7.58 -2.14
CA ASN A 60 3.96 8.50 -2.53
C ASN A 60 4.64 7.94 -3.79
N ILE A 61 4.67 8.71 -4.87
CA ILE A 61 5.24 8.27 -6.16
C ILE A 61 6.72 8.61 -6.32
N GLY A 62 7.35 9.16 -5.29
CA GLY A 62 8.68 9.75 -5.35
C GLY A 62 8.69 11.11 -6.05
N GLN A 63 9.77 11.86 -5.83
CA GLN A 63 10.00 13.11 -6.56
C GLN A 63 10.80 12.82 -7.83
N ALA A 64 10.50 13.55 -8.92
CA ALA A 64 11.30 13.57 -10.13
C ALA A 64 12.15 14.85 -10.23
N THR A 65 13.02 14.89 -11.24
CA THR A 65 13.64 16.13 -11.71
C THR A 65 13.15 16.38 -13.14
N PRO A 66 12.41 17.47 -13.42
CA PRO A 66 11.99 18.53 -12.49
C PRO A 66 10.98 18.05 -11.43
N LYS A 67 10.89 18.81 -10.32
CA LYS A 67 10.05 18.45 -9.15
C LYS A 67 8.58 18.32 -9.52
N ILE A 68 7.91 17.37 -8.88
CA ILE A 68 6.48 17.11 -9.06
C ILE A 68 5.69 17.86 -8.00
N LYS A 69 4.57 18.48 -8.40
CA LYS A 69 3.52 18.97 -7.50
C LYS A 69 2.16 18.45 -7.94
N LEU A 70 1.74 17.35 -7.33
CA LEU A 70 0.39 16.82 -7.45
C LEU A 70 -0.61 17.77 -6.77
N GLY A 71 -1.81 17.88 -7.33
CA GLY A 71 -2.86 18.76 -6.80
C GLY A 71 -2.83 20.22 -7.28
N GLY A 72 -2.10 20.54 -8.35
CA GLY A 72 -2.22 21.84 -9.04
C GLY A 72 -3.51 22.00 -9.88
N GLY A 73 -4.37 20.98 -9.86
CA GLY A 73 -5.63 20.84 -10.59
C GLY A 73 -6.29 19.56 -10.10
N SER A 74 -6.64 18.64 -11.01
CA SER A 74 -7.08 17.29 -10.65
C SER A 74 -5.93 16.28 -10.71
N THR A 75 -6.08 15.14 -10.03
CA THR A 75 -5.11 14.03 -10.09
C THR A 75 -5.88 12.72 -10.12
N TYR A 76 -5.47 11.83 -11.02
CA TYR A 76 -6.14 10.56 -11.29
C TYR A 76 -5.11 9.43 -11.38
N ILE A 77 -5.52 8.23 -10.99
CA ILE A 77 -4.80 6.99 -11.20
C ILE A 77 -5.72 6.09 -12.01
N ASN A 78 -5.38 5.83 -13.27
CA ASN A 78 -6.21 5.07 -14.20
C ASN A 78 -7.67 5.56 -14.20
N GLU A 79 -7.87 6.86 -14.44
CA GLU A 79 -9.19 7.52 -14.48
C GLU A 79 -9.94 7.61 -13.14
N VAL A 80 -9.45 6.95 -12.09
CA VAL A 80 -10.00 7.05 -10.74
C VAL A 80 -9.43 8.29 -10.04
N PRO A 81 -10.27 9.18 -9.47
CA PRO A 81 -9.80 10.37 -8.79
C PRO A 81 -8.99 10.01 -7.54
N ALA A 82 -7.86 10.69 -7.36
CA ALA A 82 -7.01 10.58 -6.18
C ALA A 82 -6.95 11.93 -5.45
N TYR A 83 -7.24 11.92 -4.15
CA TYR A 83 -7.17 13.10 -3.31
C TYR A 83 -5.72 13.56 -3.15
N THR A 84 -5.51 14.86 -3.32
CA THR A 84 -4.23 15.53 -3.12
C THR A 84 -4.35 16.51 -1.94
N GLY A 85 -3.32 17.30 -1.67
CA GLY A 85 -3.31 18.24 -0.53
C GLY A 85 -2.37 17.84 0.61
N PHE A 86 -1.64 16.74 0.41
CA PHE A 86 -0.51 16.33 1.24
C PHE A 86 0.80 16.96 0.71
N ALA A 87 1.93 16.27 0.89
CA ALA A 87 3.20 16.67 0.28
C ALA A 87 3.14 16.64 -1.25
N ALA A 88 4.20 17.11 -1.90
CA ALA A 88 4.15 17.43 -3.33
C ALA A 88 4.00 16.21 -4.27
N ALA A 89 4.33 14.99 -3.82
CA ALA A 89 4.21 13.75 -4.60
C ALA A 89 3.30 12.71 -3.92
N ASP A 90 2.40 13.18 -3.05
CA ASP A 90 1.59 12.32 -2.19
C ASP A 90 0.12 12.42 -2.59
N VAL A 91 -0.55 11.27 -2.63
CA VAL A 91 -1.99 11.17 -2.90
C VAL A 91 -2.65 10.12 -2.01
N TYR A 92 -3.95 10.24 -1.85
CA TYR A 92 -4.79 9.22 -1.21
C TYR A 92 -5.91 8.80 -2.15
N ILE A 93 -6.10 7.49 -2.34
CA ILE A 93 -7.13 6.92 -3.19
C ILE A 93 -8.10 6.06 -2.37
N GLY A 94 -9.40 6.25 -2.58
CA GLY A 94 -10.44 5.45 -1.92
C GLY A 94 -10.61 4.10 -2.62
N ALA A 95 -10.82 3.03 -1.86
CA ALA A 95 -10.97 1.67 -2.43
C ALA A 95 -12.25 1.51 -3.27
N THR A 96 -13.22 2.41 -3.10
CA THR A 96 -14.49 2.44 -3.84
C THR A 96 -14.64 3.74 -4.66
N ALA A 97 -13.55 4.48 -4.85
CA ALA A 97 -13.57 5.65 -5.72
C ALA A 97 -13.81 5.19 -7.16
N LEU A 98 -14.79 5.80 -7.82
CA LEU A 98 -15.16 5.51 -9.20
C LEU A 98 -14.69 6.65 -10.11
N PRO A 99 -14.44 6.38 -11.40
CA PRO A 99 -14.24 7.42 -12.39
C PRO A 99 -15.36 8.48 -12.38
N ASP A 100 -15.04 9.68 -12.81
CA ASP A 100 -16.00 10.80 -12.81
C ASP A 100 -17.20 10.53 -13.73
N ASP A 101 -17.00 9.76 -14.79
CA ASP A 101 -17.99 9.40 -15.81
C ASP A 101 -18.71 8.08 -15.56
N ASP A 102 -18.43 7.39 -14.44
CA ASP A 102 -19.09 6.14 -14.07
C ASP A 102 -20.63 6.26 -14.12
N PRO A 103 -21.34 5.29 -14.72
CA PRO A 103 -22.80 5.32 -14.84
C PRO A 103 -23.49 5.24 -13.47
N ARG A 104 -22.83 4.71 -12.44
CA ARG A 104 -23.32 4.55 -11.06
C ARG A 104 -24.73 3.96 -11.09
N ASN A 105 -25.62 4.51 -10.27
CA ASN A 105 -27.03 4.16 -10.24
C ASN A 105 -27.89 4.97 -11.22
N LYS A 106 -27.32 5.59 -12.27
CA LYS A 106 -28.12 6.34 -13.26
C LYS A 106 -29.09 5.43 -14.03
N VAL A 107 -28.78 4.14 -14.16
CA VAL A 107 -29.66 3.10 -14.73
C VAL A 107 -29.90 2.04 -13.65
N PHE A 108 -31.13 1.94 -13.14
CA PHE A 108 -31.48 0.93 -12.12
C PHE A 108 -31.37 -0.49 -12.71
N PRO A 109 -30.77 -1.48 -12.00
CA PRO A 109 -30.38 -1.48 -10.58
C PRO A 109 -28.94 -1.03 -10.27
N GLY A 110 -28.23 -0.43 -11.23
CA GLY A 110 -26.83 0.00 -11.11
C GLY A 110 -25.90 -1.01 -11.78
N GLU A 111 -25.30 -0.64 -12.91
CA GLU A 111 -24.23 -1.39 -13.56
C GLU A 111 -22.90 -0.86 -12.99
N PHE A 112 -22.59 -1.21 -11.74
CA PHE A 112 -21.25 -0.95 -11.19
C PHE A 112 -20.25 -1.73 -12.06
N VAL A 113 -19.36 -1.03 -12.77
CA VAL A 113 -18.29 -1.65 -13.58
C VAL A 113 -17.05 -1.83 -12.71
#